data_AF-X1GAU8-F1
#
_entry.id   AF-X1GAU8-F1
#
_cell.length_a   1.000
_cell.length_b   1.000
_cell.length_c   1.000
_cell.angle_alpha   90.00
_cell.angle_beta   90.00
_cell.angle_gamma   90.00
#
_symmetry.space_group_name_H-M   'P 1'
#
loop_
_entity.id
_entity.type
_entity.pdbx_description
1 polymer ?
#
loop_
_entity_poly.entity_id
_entity_poly.type
_entity_poly.pdbx_seq_one_letter_code
_entity_poly.pdbx_strand_id
1 'polypeptide(L)'
;MVPIKEGTYDKDYIARNTLGFEEFKKYIMGEDDGVSKTPKWAEELSGVPGRTITALAREWASKRTVLAPGTRAGMSSVCRQAYATEWARMMVLLQAMQGVGKPG
;
A
#
# COMPACT_ATOMS: atom_id res chain seq x y z
N MET A 1 5.92 -0.56 -2.64
CA MET A 1 7.37 -0.86 -2.65
C MET A 1 8.11 -0.39 -1.40
N VAL A 2 8.06 0.89 -1.01
CA VAL A 2 8.94 1.43 0.06
C VAL A 2 8.89 0.61 1.35
N PRO A 3 7.73 0.28 1.94
CA PRO A 3 7.70 -0.51 3.18
C PRO A 3 8.27 -1.92 3.03
N ILE A 4 8.11 -2.55 1.86
CA ILE A 4 8.65 -3.89 1.57
C ILE A 4 10.18 -3.83 1.52
N LYS A 5 10.73 -2.85 0.78
CA LYS A 5 12.18 -2.69 0.62
C LYS A 5 12.87 -2.31 1.92
N GLU A 6 12.25 -1.44 2.71
CA GLU A 6 12.80 -0.97 3.99
C GLU A 6 12.43 -1.89 5.17
N GLY A 7 11.54 -2.88 4.96
CA GLY A 7 11.11 -3.81 5.99
C GLY A 7 10.22 -3.20 7.08
N THR A 8 9.57 -2.07 6.79
CA THR A 8 8.81 -1.25 7.75
C THR A 8 7.30 -1.57 7.73
N TYR A 9 6.96 -2.86 7.64
CA TYR A 9 5.59 -3.37 7.70
C TYR A 9 5.50 -4.48 8.76
N ASP A 10 4.29 -4.75 9.25
CA ASP A 10 4.02 -5.72 10.32
C ASP A 10 4.08 -7.16 9.78
N LYS A 11 5.29 -7.74 9.78
CA LYS A 11 5.56 -9.07 9.22
C LYS A 11 4.77 -10.17 9.94
N ASP A 12 4.63 -10.08 11.25
CA ASP A 12 3.90 -11.06 12.05
C ASP A 12 2.40 -11.00 11.77
N TYR A 13 1.84 -9.81 11.57
CA TYR A 13 0.45 -9.67 11.17
C TYR A 13 0.21 -10.28 9.79
N ILE A 14 1.06 -9.94 8.82
CA ILE A 14 0.98 -10.47 7.45
C ILE A 14 1.03 -12.00 7.46
N ALA A 15 2.01 -12.60 8.15
CA ALA A 15 2.19 -14.05 8.20
C ALA A 15 0.99 -14.79 8.81
N ARG A 16 0.28 -14.17 9.76
CA ARG A 16 -0.83 -14.82 10.49
C ARG A 16 -2.20 -14.54 9.90
N ASN A 17 -2.39 -13.40 9.23
CA ASN A 17 -3.72 -12.88 8.90
C ASN A 17 -3.94 -12.63 7.39
N THR A 18 -2.97 -12.96 6.54
CA THR A 18 -3.09 -12.77 5.09
C THR A 18 -2.72 -14.04 4.33
N LEU A 19 -3.20 -14.13 3.09
CA LEU A 19 -2.86 -15.18 2.14
C LEU A 19 -2.39 -14.50 0.84
N GLY A 20 -1.36 -15.05 0.20
CA GLY A 20 -0.86 -14.54 -1.09
C GLY A 20 0.07 -13.32 -1.01
N PHE A 21 0.62 -12.99 0.17
CA PHE A 21 1.47 -11.80 0.33
C PHE A 21 2.82 -11.92 -0.40
N GLU A 22 3.40 -13.11 -0.48
CA GLU A 22 4.70 -13.29 -1.16
C GLU A 22 4.56 -13.09 -2.68
N GLU A 23 3.48 -13.55 -3.28
CA GLU A 23 3.13 -13.28 -4.68
C GLU A 23 2.89 -11.78 -4.91
N PHE A 24 2.12 -11.14 -4.03
CA PHE A 24 1.93 -9.69 -4.08
C PHE A 24 3.28 -8.94 -3.98
N LYS A 25 4.16 -9.38 -3.08
CA LYS A 25 5.48 -8.79 -2.90
C LYS A 25 6.32 -8.91 -4.17
N LYS A 26 6.38 -10.09 -4.80
CA LYS A 26 7.09 -10.31 -6.08
C LYS A 26 6.58 -9.38 -7.16
N TYR A 27 5.26 -9.26 -7.32
CA TYR A 27 4.64 -8.32 -8.26
C TYR A 27 5.02 -6.85 -7.99
N ILE A 28 5.03 -6.42 -6.73
CA ILE A 28 5.42 -5.05 -6.36
C ILE A 28 6.92 -4.81 -6.60
N MET A 29 7.75 -5.81 -6.40
CA MET A 29 9.19 -5.74 -6.65
C MET A 29 9.55 -5.87 -8.14
N GLY A 30 8.60 -6.32 -8.98
CA GLY A 30 8.79 -6.50 -10.42
C GLY A 30 9.40 -7.84 -10.79
N GLU A 31 9.40 -8.82 -9.87
CA GLU A 31 9.94 -10.16 -10.10
C GLU A 31 9.04 -11.00 -11.03
N ASP A 32 7.74 -10.69 -11.08
CA ASP A 32 6.77 -11.42 -11.89
C ASP A 32 6.56 -10.81 -13.29
N ASP A 33 6.54 -9.47 -13.40
CA ASP A 33 6.18 -8.75 -14.63
C ASP A 33 7.32 -7.87 -15.19
N GLY A 34 8.50 -7.88 -14.55
CA GLY A 34 9.64 -7.06 -14.94
C GLY A 34 9.51 -5.57 -14.59
N VAL A 35 8.39 -5.13 -14.01
CA VAL A 35 8.11 -3.72 -13.73
C VAL A 35 8.11 -3.47 -12.24
N SER A 36 9.24 -2.98 -11.73
CA SER A 36 9.36 -2.62 -10.32
C SER A 36 8.49 -1.40 -9.99
N LYS A 37 7.53 -1.52 -9.06
CA LYS A 37 6.55 -0.48 -8.69
C LYS A 37 7.16 0.60 -7.79
N THR A 38 8.21 1.26 -8.30
CA THR A 38 9.02 2.27 -7.60
C THR A 38 8.25 3.58 -7.40
N PRO A 39 8.68 4.45 -6.45
CA PRO A 39 8.16 5.81 -6.36
C PRO A 39 8.31 6.62 -7.66
N LYS A 40 9.40 6.40 -8.42
CA LYS A 40 9.60 7.04 -9.73
C LYS A 40 8.59 6.52 -10.77
N TRP A 41 8.36 5.22 -10.81
CA TRP A 41 7.32 4.62 -11.65
C TRP A 41 5.92 5.19 -11.32
N ALA A 42 5.60 5.35 -10.03
CA ALA A 42 4.32 5.93 -9.61
C ALA A 42 4.23 7.44 -9.95
N GLU A 43 5.34 8.17 -9.90
CA GLU A 43 5.42 9.58 -10.30
C GLU A 43 5.08 9.77 -11.78
N GLU A 44 5.63 8.93 -12.65
CA GLU A 44 5.36 8.96 -14.10
C GLU A 44 3.87 8.73 -14.42
N LEU A 45 3.17 7.93 -13.62
CA LEU A 45 1.74 7.63 -13.81
C LEU A 45 0.78 8.64 -13.16
N SER A 46 1.12 9.10 -11.95
CA SER A 46 0.20 9.90 -11.12
C SER A 46 0.49 11.40 -11.13
N GLY A 47 1.68 11.80 -11.59
CA GLY A 47 2.19 13.16 -11.47
C GLY A 47 2.56 13.58 -10.03
N VAL A 48 2.42 12.69 -9.04
CA VAL A 48 2.84 12.96 -7.66
C VAL A 48 4.34 12.71 -7.54
N PRO A 49 5.16 13.69 -7.09
CA PRO A 49 6.61 13.51 -7.00
C PRO A 49 7.00 12.27 -6.19
N GLY A 50 7.92 11.46 -6.69
CA GLY A 50 8.35 10.22 -6.06
C GLY A 50 8.91 10.45 -4.66
N ARG A 51 9.56 11.60 -4.43
CA ARG A 51 10.02 12.03 -3.10
C ARG A 51 8.87 12.18 -2.09
N THR A 52 7.71 12.66 -2.54
CA THR A 52 6.51 12.84 -1.70
C THR A 52 5.91 11.48 -1.36
N ILE A 53 5.86 10.56 -2.34
CA ILE A 53 5.40 9.18 -2.13
C ILE A 53 6.30 8.46 -1.12
N THR A 54 7.62 8.60 -1.25
CA THR A 54 8.60 8.02 -0.30
C THR A 54 8.47 8.62 1.10
N ALA A 55 8.38 9.95 1.21
CA ALA A 55 8.23 10.62 2.49
C ALA A 55 6.96 10.17 3.22
N LEU A 56 5.83 10.13 2.51
CA LEU A 56 4.56 9.66 3.07
C LEU A 56 4.63 8.20 3.52
N ALA A 57 5.24 7.31 2.71
CA ALA A 57 5.38 5.90 3.08
C ALA A 57 6.21 5.70 4.36
N ARG A 58 7.29 6.48 4.53
CA ARG A 58 8.12 6.45 5.74
C ARG A 58 7.41 7.03 6.94
N GLU A 59 6.73 8.17 6.77
CA GLU A 59 5.96 8.79 7.84
C GLU A 59 4.87 7.85 8.33
N TRP A 60 4.09 7.28 7.42
CA TRP A 60 3.07 6.28 7.72
C TRP A 60 3.64 5.14 8.56
N ALA A 61 4.74 4.53 8.13
CA ALA A 61 5.35 3.42 8.87
C ALA A 61 5.91 3.81 10.25
N SER A 62 6.26 5.09 10.46
CA SER A 62 6.83 5.59 11.71
C SER A 62 5.80 6.01 12.76
N LYS A 63 4.52 6.10 12.40
CA LYS A 63 3.44 6.62 13.25
C LYS A 63 2.28 5.65 13.35
N ARG A 64 1.54 5.75 14.45
CA ARG A 64 0.17 5.19 14.54
C ARG A 64 -0.70 5.95 13.56
N THR A 65 -1.08 5.29 12.47
CA THR A 65 -1.65 5.93 11.29
C THR A 65 -2.96 5.27 10.93
N VAL A 66 -4.03 6.06 10.94
CA VAL A 66 -5.35 5.63 10.47
C VAL A 66 -5.48 5.96 9.00
N LEU A 67 -5.79 4.94 8.18
CA LEU A 67 -6.17 5.16 6.79
C LEU A 67 -7.66 5.53 6.73
N ALA A 68 -7.99 6.67 6.12
CA ALA A 68 -9.36 7.12 5.91
C ALA A 68 -9.72 7.11 4.41
N PRO A 69 -10.07 5.94 3.84
CA PRO A 69 -10.34 5.83 2.40
C PRO A 69 -11.78 6.28 2.09
N GLY A 70 -11.95 7.57 1.85
CA GLY A 70 -13.24 8.19 1.54
C GLY A 70 -13.99 8.73 2.76
N THR A 71 -15.17 9.31 2.51
CA THR A 71 -15.95 10.04 3.53
C THR A 71 -16.71 9.12 4.48
N ARG A 72 -16.91 7.86 4.10
CA ARG A 72 -17.50 6.82 4.94
C ARG A 72 -16.72 5.54 4.77
N ALA A 73 -15.70 5.32 5.62
CA ALA A 73 -14.86 4.12 5.72
C ALA A 73 -14.97 3.11 4.55
N GLY A 74 -14.31 3.40 3.43
CA GLY A 74 -14.30 2.55 2.23
C GLY A 74 -15.21 3.04 1.09
N MET A 75 -16.12 3.98 1.35
CA MET A 75 -16.96 4.61 0.35
C MET A 75 -16.33 5.94 -0.11
N SER A 76 -15.92 5.96 -1.37
CA SER A 76 -15.28 7.09 -2.04
C SER A 76 -15.85 7.26 -3.45
N SER A 77 -15.67 8.43 -4.07
CA SER A 77 -15.90 8.56 -5.52
C SER A 77 -14.95 7.64 -6.32
N VAL A 78 -13.77 7.36 -5.78
CA VAL A 78 -12.73 6.54 -6.42
C VAL A 78 -13.14 5.06 -6.53
N CYS A 79 -13.95 4.54 -5.60
CA CYS A 79 -14.42 3.15 -5.64
C CYS A 79 -15.53 2.87 -6.68
N ARG A 80 -15.82 3.84 -7.56
CA ARG A 80 -16.80 3.72 -8.65
C ARG A 80 -16.26 4.18 -10.00
N GLN A 81 -14.93 4.16 -10.16
CA GLN A 81 -14.20 4.50 -11.39
C GLN A 81 -13.61 3.26 -12.07
N ALA A 82 -13.00 3.43 -13.25
CA ALA A 82 -12.43 2.34 -14.05
C ALA A 82 -11.42 1.46 -13.28
N TYR A 83 -10.64 2.03 -12.35
CA TYR A 83 -9.67 1.33 -11.50
C TYR A 83 -10.15 1.12 -10.05
N ALA A 84 -11.47 1.19 -9.82
CA ALA A 84 -12.07 1.14 -8.48
C ALA A 84 -11.68 -0.11 -7.68
N THR A 85 -11.70 -1.27 -8.33
CA THR A 85 -11.41 -2.55 -7.67
C THR A 85 -9.95 -2.63 -7.24
N GLU A 86 -9.03 -2.08 -8.03
CA GLU A 86 -7.61 -2.01 -7.68
C GLU A 86 -7.38 -1.06 -6.50
N TRP A 87 -7.98 0.14 -6.56
CA TRP A 87 -7.90 1.10 -5.46
C TRP A 87 -8.42 0.49 -4.15
N ALA A 88 -9.61 -0.13 -4.17
CA ALA A 88 -10.22 -0.73 -2.99
C ALA A 88 -9.36 -1.85 -2.39
N ARG A 89 -8.85 -2.77 -3.22
CA ARG A 89 -7.93 -3.84 -2.78
C ARG A 89 -6.67 -3.28 -2.16
N MET A 90 -6.08 -2.24 -2.77
CA MET A 90 -4.88 -1.60 -2.23
C MET A 90 -5.12 -0.94 -0.87
N MET A 91 -6.28 -0.34 -0.61
CA MET A 91 -6.59 0.23 0.71
C MET A 91 -6.62 -0.85 1.81
N VAL A 92 -7.12 -2.05 1.49
CA VAL A 92 -7.11 -3.20 2.42
C VAL A 92 -5.69 -3.72 2.63
N LEU A 93 -4.92 -3.90 1.56
CA LEU A 93 -3.54 -4.41 1.63
C LEU A 93 -2.63 -3.48 2.44
N LEU A 94 -2.73 -2.16 2.25
CA LEU A 94 -1.93 -1.19 3.01
C LEU A 94 -2.26 -1.23 4.52
N GLN A 95 -3.54 -1.38 4.87
CA GLN A 95 -3.96 -1.54 6.26
C GLN A 95 -3.47 -2.87 6.86
N ALA A 96 -3.55 -3.97 6.11
CA ALA A 96 -3.02 -5.27 6.52
C ALA A 96 -1.49 -5.21 6.76
N MET A 97 -0.75 -4.56 5.85
CA MET A 97 0.69 -4.34 6.00
C MET A 97 1.05 -3.55 7.27
N GLN A 98 0.15 -2.74 7.81
CA GLN A 98 0.38 -1.99 9.05
C GLN A 98 -0.26 -2.64 10.27
N GLY A 99 -0.87 -3.82 10.13
CA GLY A 99 -1.44 -4.57 11.24
C GLY A 99 -2.78 -4.05 11.75
N VAL A 100 -3.73 -3.83 10.84
CA VAL A 100 -5.07 -3.33 11.18
C VAL A 100 -5.74 -4.12 12.31
N GLY A 101 -6.33 -3.39 13.25
CA GLY A 101 -7.02 -3.94 14.42
C GLY A 101 -6.22 -3.82 15.73
N LYS A 102 -4.92 -3.51 15.68
CA LYS A 102 -4.15 -3.15 16.89
C LYS A 102 -4.49 -1.73 17.36
N PRO A 103 -4.18 -1.37 18.62
CA PRO A 103 -4.40 -0.01 19.11
C PRO A 103 -3.59 1.06 18.34
N GLY A 104 -4.31 1.88 17.57
CA GLY A 104 -3.76 2.93 16.69
C GLY A 104 -3.12 2.38 15.42
#